data_AF-A0A925Y7Q5-F1
#
_entry.id   AF-A0A925Y7Q5-F1
#
_cell.length_a   1.000
_cell.length_b   1.000
_cell.length_c   1.000
_cell.angle_alpha   90.00
_cell.angle_beta   90.00
_cell.angle_gamma   90.00
#
_symmetry.space_group_name_H-M   'P 1'
#
loop_
_entity.id
_entity.type
_entity.pdbx_description
1 polymer ?
#
loop_
_entity_poly.entity_id
_entity_poly.type
_entity_poly.pdbx_seq_one_letter_code
_entity_poly.pdbx_strand_id
1 'polypeptide(L)'
;MHDARIDSLARQLVRYSTSLKKGEKVLIDLHDVPDSIGLALIREVRAKGGLPFLRIHQGRLTREMLRGAEDKQYSVLAKHLLAEMKDMDVYLAIRGGLNIAETSDVPADRMKLAMKHMRPVLDHRVKKTRWCVLRWP
;
A
#
# COMPACT_ATOMS: atom_id res chain seq x y z
N MET A 1 19.95 -13.77 3.61
CA MET A 1 20.16 -13.91 5.06
C MET A 1 18.94 -13.37 5.78
N HIS A 2 18.43 -14.05 6.80
CA HIS A 2 17.26 -13.61 7.56
C HIS A 2 17.65 -12.55 8.60
N ASP A 3 16.90 -11.45 8.67
CA ASP A 3 17.14 -10.36 9.64
C ASP A 3 16.01 -10.28 10.66
N ALA A 4 16.29 -10.64 11.91
CA ALA A 4 15.31 -10.68 13.00
C ALA A 4 14.69 -9.31 13.35
N ARG A 5 15.34 -8.20 12.96
CA ARG A 5 14.81 -6.84 13.16
C ARG A 5 13.58 -6.59 12.31
N ILE A 6 13.55 -7.14 11.09
CA ILE A 6 12.41 -7.05 10.17
C ILE A 6 11.20 -7.78 10.75
N ASP A 7 11.40 -8.94 11.35
CA ASP A 7 10.34 -9.69 12.04
C ASP A 7 9.80 -8.92 13.25
N SER A 8 10.69 -8.29 14.03
CA SER A 8 10.28 -7.48 15.17
C SER A 8 9.44 -6.29 14.73
N LEU A 9 9.83 -5.63 13.64
CA LEU A 9 9.05 -4.54 13.06
C LEU A 9 7.68 -5.04 12.58
N ALA A 10 7.62 -6.15 11.85
CA ALA A 10 6.36 -6.72 11.39
C ALA A 10 5.42 -7.05 12.56
N ARG A 11 5.95 -7.63 13.65
CA ARG A 11 5.21 -7.84 14.91
C ARG A 11 4.63 -6.55 15.46
N GLN A 12 5.42 -5.50 15.55
CA GLN A 12 4.95 -4.21 16.08
C GLN A 12 3.84 -3.61 15.19
N LEU A 13 4.02 -3.59 13.88
CA LEU A 13 3.04 -3.04 12.94
C LEU A 13 1.70 -3.79 12.97
N VAL A 14 1.76 -5.12 12.99
CA VAL A 14 0.56 -5.98 12.96
C VAL A 14 -0.13 -6.05 14.33
N ARG A 15 0.62 -6.21 15.42
CA ARG A 15 0.03 -6.44 16.74
C ARG A 15 -0.27 -5.17 17.49
N TYR A 16 0.63 -4.19 17.46
CA TYR A 16 0.49 -2.96 18.23
C TYR A 16 -0.17 -1.88 17.37
N SER A 17 0.46 -1.46 16.28
CA SER A 17 0.02 -0.31 15.49
C SER A 17 -1.37 -0.47 14.87
N THR A 18 -1.72 -1.69 14.42
CA THR A 18 -3.03 -1.98 13.81
C THR A 18 -3.97 -2.78 14.71
N SER A 19 -3.46 -3.30 15.84
CA SER A 19 -4.23 -4.12 16.78
C SER A 19 -5.05 -5.21 16.08
N LEU A 20 -4.42 -5.93 15.15
CA LEU A 20 -5.09 -6.90 14.27
C LEU A 20 -5.84 -7.97 15.08
N LYS A 21 -7.09 -8.22 14.67
CA LYS A 21 -7.95 -9.28 15.20
C LYS A 21 -8.04 -10.46 14.22
N LYS A 22 -8.38 -11.62 14.76
CA LYS A 22 -8.56 -12.85 13.98
C LYS A 22 -9.70 -12.67 12.97
N GLY A 23 -9.50 -13.13 11.74
CA GLY A 23 -10.46 -13.09 10.64
C GLY A 23 -10.45 -11.79 9.82
N GLU A 24 -9.74 -10.75 10.28
CA GLU A 24 -9.69 -9.47 9.58
C GLU A 24 -8.80 -9.51 8.33
N LYS A 25 -9.24 -8.81 7.29
CA LYS A 25 -8.56 -8.68 6.01
C LYS A 25 -7.58 -7.51 6.06
N VAL A 26 -6.32 -7.77 5.70
CA VAL A 26 -5.22 -6.82 5.80
C VAL A 26 -4.62 -6.57 4.42
N LEU A 27 -4.76 -5.36 3.90
CA LEU A 27 -4.05 -4.96 2.69
C LEU A 27 -2.64 -4.47 3.05
N ILE A 28 -1.64 -5.21 2.59
CA ILE A 28 -0.22 -4.90 2.69
C ILE A 28 0.17 -4.23 1.36
N ASP A 29 0.49 -2.95 1.44
CA ASP A 29 0.83 -2.10 0.30
C ASP A 29 2.32 -1.69 0.38
N LEU A 30 3.14 -2.28 -0.48
CA LEU A 30 4.60 -2.11 -0.50
C LEU A 30 5.00 -1.21 -1.67
N HIS A 31 5.85 -0.23 -1.42
CA HIS A 31 6.43 0.62 -2.48
C HIS A 31 7.95 0.62 -2.36
N ASP A 32 8.64 0.12 -3.39
CA ASP A 32 10.11 0.16 -3.50
C ASP A 32 10.84 -0.29 -2.22
N VAL A 33 10.42 -1.43 -1.65
CA VAL A 33 11.05 -2.04 -0.47
C VAL A 33 11.48 -3.48 -0.76
N PRO A 34 12.46 -4.01 0.00
CA PRO A 34 12.87 -5.41 -0.14
C PRO A 34 11.73 -6.38 0.17
N ASP A 35 11.66 -7.50 -0.54
CA ASP A 35 10.63 -8.53 -0.31
C ASP A 35 10.62 -9.09 1.13
N SER A 36 11.76 -8.97 1.83
CA SER A 36 11.90 -9.46 3.21
C SER A 36 10.88 -8.84 4.18
N ILE A 37 10.56 -7.54 4.07
CA ILE A 37 9.52 -6.93 4.92
C ILE A 37 8.12 -7.42 4.54
N GLY A 38 7.86 -7.63 3.25
CA GLY A 38 6.61 -8.22 2.77
C GLY A 38 6.39 -9.62 3.31
N LEU A 39 7.41 -10.48 3.22
CA LEU A 39 7.38 -11.84 3.76
C LEU A 39 7.13 -11.84 5.28
N ALA A 40 7.80 -10.96 6.03
CA ALA A 40 7.62 -10.84 7.47
C ALA A 40 6.19 -10.40 7.83
N LEU A 41 5.64 -9.39 7.16
CA LEU A 41 4.26 -8.92 7.37
C LEU A 41 3.22 -10.00 7.05
N ILE A 42 3.36 -10.70 5.91
CA ILE A 42 2.43 -11.77 5.52
C ILE A 42 2.41 -12.89 6.56
N ARG A 43 3.59 -13.32 7.02
CA ARG A 43 3.74 -14.35 8.06
C ARG A 43 3.11 -13.90 9.37
N GLU A 44 3.35 -12.66 9.78
CA GLU A 44 2.84 -12.14 11.04
C GLU A 44 1.31 -11.94 11.03
N VAL A 45 0.74 -11.44 9.93
CA VAL A 45 -0.72 -11.34 9.74
C VAL A 45 -1.37 -12.71 9.90
N ARG A 46 -0.82 -13.74 9.25
CA ARG A 46 -1.30 -15.13 9.38
C ARG A 46 -1.14 -15.66 10.80
N ALA A 47 -0.01 -15.38 11.46
CA ALA A 47 0.23 -15.78 12.84
C ALA A 47 -0.78 -15.16 13.83
N LYS A 48 -1.33 -13.99 13.51
CA LYS A 48 -2.45 -13.37 14.25
C LYS A 48 -3.85 -13.83 13.81
N GLY A 49 -3.92 -14.72 12.82
CA GLY A 49 -5.17 -15.25 12.26
C GLY A 49 -5.90 -14.29 11.33
N GLY A 50 -5.22 -13.26 10.82
CA GLY A 50 -5.75 -12.38 9.77
C GLY A 50 -5.50 -12.91 8.37
N LEU A 51 -6.10 -12.25 7.38
CA LEU A 51 -6.07 -12.63 5.97
C LEU A 51 -5.25 -11.59 5.19
N PRO A 52 -4.00 -11.89 4.78
CA PRO A 52 -3.16 -10.92 4.09
C PRO A 52 -3.53 -10.83 2.59
N PHE A 53 -3.63 -9.60 2.11
CA PHE A 53 -3.72 -9.20 0.70
C PHE A 53 -2.50 -8.35 0.37
N LEU A 54 -1.91 -8.53 -0.81
CA LEU A 54 -0.64 -7.89 -1.15
C LEU A 54 -0.78 -7.03 -2.40
N ARG A 55 -0.26 -5.80 -2.32
CA ARG A 55 -0.03 -4.94 -3.48
C ARG A 55 1.42 -4.44 -3.44
N ILE A 56 2.10 -4.55 -4.58
CA ILE A 56 3.49 -4.11 -4.74
C ILE A 56 3.52 -3.03 -5.80
N HIS A 57 4.25 -1.97 -5.51
CA HIS A 57 4.49 -0.86 -6.42
C HIS A 57 5.98 -0.65 -6.63
N GLN A 58 6.31 -0.36 -7.88
CA GLN A 58 7.62 0.10 -8.28
C GLN A 58 7.49 1.54 -8.76
N GLY A 59 8.35 2.44 -8.25
CA GLY A 59 8.30 3.87 -8.55
C GLY A 59 8.35 4.14 -10.06
N ARG A 60 9.28 3.48 -10.77
CA ARG A 60 9.48 3.62 -12.23
C ARG A 60 8.23 3.25 -13.05
N LEU A 61 7.55 2.16 -12.68
CA LEU A 61 6.33 1.73 -13.36
C LEU A 61 5.16 2.67 -13.02
N THR A 62 5.07 3.09 -11.76
CA THR A 62 4.05 4.05 -11.31
C THR A 62 4.20 5.38 -12.04
N ARG A 63 5.44 5.85 -12.21
CA ARG A 63 5.77 7.05 -13.00
C ARG A 63 5.30 6.92 -14.45
N GLU A 64 5.58 5.79 -15.11
CA GLU A 64 5.16 5.60 -16.51
C GLU A 64 3.64 5.58 -16.67
N MET A 65 2.93 4.90 -15.75
CA MET A 65 1.47 4.94 -15.68
C MET A 65 0.93 6.37 -15.52
N LEU A 66 1.59 7.18 -14.69
CA LEU A 66 1.20 8.57 -14.45
C LEU A 66 1.46 9.46 -15.68
N ARG A 67 2.56 9.27 -16.41
CA ARG A 67 2.86 10.07 -17.62
C ARG A 67 1.79 9.90 -18.70
N GLY A 68 1.29 8.67 -18.87
CA GLY A 68 0.23 8.33 -19.82
C GLY A 68 -1.19 8.38 -19.27
N ALA A 69 -1.42 8.96 -18.09
CA ALA A 69 -2.69 8.83 -17.39
C ALA A 69 -3.89 9.29 -18.23
N GLU A 70 -4.84 8.38 -18.44
CA GLU A 70 -6.09 8.63 -19.17
C GLU A 70 -7.31 8.50 -18.25
N ASP A 71 -8.33 9.33 -18.47
CA ASP A 71 -9.54 9.35 -17.64
C ASP A 71 -10.25 7.99 -17.58
N LYS A 72 -10.43 7.32 -18.74
CA LYS A 72 -11.07 6.00 -18.81
C LYS A 72 -10.28 4.95 -18.03
N GLN A 73 -8.96 4.94 -18.19
CA GLN A 73 -8.06 4.02 -17.52
C GLN A 73 -8.16 4.18 -15.99
N TYR A 74 -8.03 5.42 -15.50
CA TYR A 74 -8.03 5.69 -14.06
C TYR A 74 -9.41 5.55 -13.42
N SER A 75 -10.49 5.76 -14.18
CA SER A 75 -11.85 5.45 -13.73
C SER A 75 -12.04 3.96 -13.43
N VAL A 76 -11.61 3.09 -14.35
CA VAL A 76 -11.67 1.63 -14.17
C VAL A 76 -10.76 1.20 -13.02
N LEU A 77 -9.52 1.72 -12.99
CA LEU A 77 -8.57 1.43 -11.92
C LEU A 77 -9.16 1.79 -10.54
N ALA A 78 -9.64 3.03 -10.38
CA ALA A 78 -10.20 3.51 -9.12
C ALA A 78 -11.42 2.70 -8.68
N LYS A 79 -12.27 2.26 -9.61
CA LYS A 79 -13.42 1.39 -9.30
C LYS A 79 -12.97 0.09 -8.62
N HIS A 80 -11.98 -0.59 -9.18
CA HIS A 80 -11.49 -1.86 -8.63
C HIS A 80 -10.74 -1.66 -7.30
N LEU A 81 -9.90 -0.64 -7.22
CA LEU A 81 -9.16 -0.31 -6.01
C LEU A 81 -10.08 0.11 -4.86
N LEU A 82 -11.17 0.83 -5.16
CA LEU A 82 -12.17 1.19 -4.16
C LEU A 82 -12.95 -0.02 -3.67
N ALA A 83 -13.31 -0.95 -4.58
CA ALA A 83 -14.00 -2.17 -4.21
C ALA A 83 -13.14 -3.02 -3.26
N GLU A 84 -11.88 -3.25 -3.61
CA GLU A 84 -10.94 -3.95 -2.74
C GLU A 84 -10.78 -3.23 -1.40
N MET A 85 -10.55 -1.92 -1.40
CA MET A 85 -10.36 -1.16 -0.17
C MET A 85 -11.59 -1.22 0.76
N LYS A 86 -12.81 -1.30 0.20
CA LYS A 86 -14.05 -1.48 0.97
C LYS A 86 -14.16 -2.85 1.63
N ASP A 87 -13.52 -3.86 1.05
CA ASP A 87 -13.48 -5.20 1.62
C ASP A 87 -12.41 -5.33 2.72
N MET A 88 -11.49 -4.39 2.87
CA MET A 88 -10.38 -4.48 3.83
C MET A 88 -10.73 -3.87 5.19
N ASP A 89 -10.26 -4.51 6.24
CA ASP A 89 -10.43 -4.03 7.63
C ASP A 89 -9.22 -3.20 8.07
N VAL A 90 -8.02 -3.60 7.61
CA VAL A 90 -6.73 -3.01 7.98
C VAL A 90 -5.91 -2.68 6.74
N TYR A 91 -5.26 -1.52 6.75
CA TYR A 91 -4.33 -1.09 5.71
C TYR A 91 -2.92 -0.87 6.28
N LEU A 92 -1.93 -1.58 5.75
CA LEU A 92 -0.52 -1.44 6.11
C LEU A 92 0.28 -1.01 4.89
N ALA A 93 0.87 0.19 4.94
CA ALA A 93 1.72 0.68 3.86
C ALA A 93 3.18 0.82 4.31
N ILE A 94 4.09 0.21 3.57
CA ILE A 94 5.52 0.42 3.72
C ILE A 94 6.02 1.15 2.48
N ARG A 95 6.60 2.34 2.68
CA ARG A 95 7.02 3.24 1.62
C ARG A 95 8.53 3.45 1.69
N GLY A 96 9.26 2.72 0.87
CA GLY A 96 10.64 3.06 0.54
C GLY A 96 10.69 4.09 -0.57
N GLY A 97 11.81 4.11 -1.27
CA GLY A 97 12.02 4.94 -2.44
C GLY A 97 13.48 4.93 -2.83
N LEU A 98 13.77 4.38 -4.00
CA LEU A 98 15.13 4.42 -4.56
C LEU A 98 15.48 5.81 -5.08
N ASN A 99 14.48 6.59 -5.48
CA ASN A 99 14.63 7.93 -6.04
C ASN A 99 13.48 8.85 -5.59
N ILE A 100 13.80 9.93 -4.90
CA ILE A 100 12.81 10.92 -4.44
C ILE A 100 12.23 11.77 -5.59
N ALA A 101 12.98 11.91 -6.68
CA ALA A 101 12.60 12.69 -7.86
C ALA A 101 11.94 11.85 -8.96
N GLU A 102 11.53 10.60 -8.65
CA GLU A 102 11.03 9.64 -9.64
C GLU A 102 9.90 10.22 -10.51
N THR A 103 8.93 10.94 -9.90
CA THR A 103 7.79 11.51 -10.64
C THR A 103 7.98 12.99 -11.02
N SER A 104 9.19 13.53 -10.97
CA SER A 104 9.46 14.97 -11.17
C SER A 104 9.12 15.48 -12.58
N ASP A 105 9.16 14.61 -13.58
CA ASP A 105 8.87 14.95 -14.98
C ASP A 105 7.44 14.58 -15.41
N VAL A 106 6.60 14.11 -14.49
CA VAL A 106 5.19 13.82 -14.78
C VAL A 106 4.44 15.15 -14.97
N PRO A 107 3.73 15.35 -16.10
CA PRO A 107 2.94 16.56 -16.32
C PRO A 107 1.89 16.78 -15.22
N ALA A 108 1.72 18.03 -14.77
CA ALA A 108 0.85 18.36 -13.64
C ALA A 108 -0.63 18.04 -13.89
N ASP A 109 -1.11 18.16 -15.13
CA ASP A 109 -2.45 17.78 -15.56
C ASP A 109 -2.69 16.28 -15.41
N ARG A 110 -1.70 15.45 -15.76
CA ARG A 110 -1.76 13.99 -15.63
C ARG A 110 -1.75 13.54 -14.17
N MET A 111 -0.89 14.17 -13.36
CA MET A 111 -0.89 13.96 -11.91
C MET A 111 -2.25 14.31 -11.29
N LYS A 112 -2.83 15.46 -11.67
CA LYS A 112 -4.14 15.92 -11.18
C LYS A 112 -5.26 14.96 -11.60
N LEU A 113 -5.25 14.48 -12.84
CA LEU A 113 -6.22 13.49 -13.34
C LEU A 113 -6.16 12.20 -12.52
N ALA A 114 -4.96 11.64 -12.32
CA ALA A 114 -4.77 10.43 -11.54
C ALA A 114 -5.27 10.61 -10.09
N MET A 115 -4.88 11.72 -9.44
CA MET A 115 -5.29 12.03 -8.07
C MET A 115 -6.80 12.23 -7.91
N LYS A 116 -7.47 12.83 -8.90
CA LYS A 116 -8.93 12.99 -8.92
C LYS A 116 -9.64 11.64 -8.79
N HIS A 117 -9.23 10.65 -9.60
CA HIS A 117 -9.81 9.31 -9.59
C HIS A 117 -9.43 8.51 -8.34
N MET A 118 -8.20 8.68 -7.84
CA MET A 118 -7.73 7.96 -6.65
C MET A 118 -8.28 8.51 -5.33
N ARG A 119 -8.77 9.76 -5.31
CA ARG A 119 -9.22 10.43 -4.08
C ARG A 119 -10.25 9.62 -3.27
N PRO A 120 -11.31 9.02 -3.86
CA PRO A 120 -12.26 8.21 -3.10
C PRO A 120 -11.63 6.99 -2.43
N VAL A 121 -10.65 6.34 -3.09
CA VAL A 121 -9.91 5.21 -2.53
C VAL A 121 -9.10 5.65 -1.30
N LEU A 122 -8.37 6.76 -1.43
CA LEU A 122 -7.56 7.32 -0.35
C LEU A 122 -8.42 7.78 0.84
N ASP A 123 -9.57 8.39 0.57
CA ASP A 123 -10.50 8.83 1.59
C ASP A 123 -11.12 7.64 2.34
N HIS A 124 -11.50 6.56 1.62
CA HIS A 124 -12.03 5.36 2.25
C HIS A 124 -11.00 4.72 3.18
N ARG A 125 -9.76 4.55 2.68
CA ARG A 125 -8.64 4.04 3.45
C ARG A 125 -8.49 4.77 4.79
N VAL A 126 -8.47 6.10 4.79
CA VAL A 126 -8.28 6.89 6.03
C VAL A 126 -9.50 6.84 6.95
N LYS A 127 -10.71 6.90 6.38
CA LYS A 127 -11.95 7.06 7.16
C LYS A 127 -12.56 5.75 7.66
N LYS A 128 -12.24 4.61 7.02
CA LYS A 128 -12.99 3.35 7.19
C LYS A 128 -12.11 2.15 7.52
N THR A 129 -10.79 2.26 7.44
CA THR A 129 -9.87 1.18 7.85
C THR A 129 -9.02 1.60 9.03
N ARG A 130 -8.53 0.63 9.81
CA ARG A 130 -7.40 0.90 10.72
C ARG A 130 -6.12 0.86 9.89
N TRP A 131 -5.27 1.87 10.02
CA TRP A 131 -4.12 1.99 9.13
C TRP A 131 -2.83 2.36 9.84
N CYS A 132 -1.73 1.91 9.26
CA CYS A 132 -0.39 2.37 9.62
C CYS A 132 0.45 2.52 8.34
N VAL A 133 1.17 3.64 8.23
CA VAL A 133 2.07 3.94 7.12
C VAL A 133 3.47 4.14 7.71
N LEU A 134 4.46 3.43 7.19
CA LEU A 134 5.85 3.51 7.62
C LEU A 134 6.76 3.88 6.44
N ARG A 135 7.73 4.75 6.71
CA ARG A 135 8.82 5.04 5.77
C ARG A 135 9.95 4.04 6.00
N TRP A 136 10.31 3.33 4.93
CA TRP A 136 11.41 2.38 4.95
C TRP A 136 12.72 3.10 4.62
N PRO A 137 13.81 2.87 5.38
CA PRO A 137 15.10 3.52 5.18
C PRO A 137 15.81 3.04 3.90
#